data_AF-A0A2M7B8Q7-F1
#
_entry.id   AF-A0A2M7B8Q7-F1
#
_cell.length_a   1.000
_cell.length_b   1.000
_cell.length_c   1.000
_cell.angle_alpha   90.00
_cell.angle_beta   90.00
_cell.angle_gamma   90.00
#
_symmetry.space_group_name_H-M   'P 1'
#
loop_
_entity.id
_entity.type
_entity.pdbx_description
1 polymer ?
#
loop_
_entity_poly.entity_id
_entity_poly.type
_entity_poly.pdbx_seq_one_letter_code
_entity_poly.pdbx_strand_id
1 'polypeptide(L)'
;MANGFFIWYNFGMCLAMPSKIIKIEGDWATVQSEKHIHKANLSLVKGVKVGDYIIVHADLVLNKINKQEAEKILKMIKKINK
;
A
#
# COMPACT_ATOMS: atom_id res chain seq x y z
N MET A 1 -13.25 -20.91 -24.26
CA MET A 1 -13.78 -19.85 -23.39
C MET A 1 -12.61 -19.16 -22.71
N ALA A 2 -12.00 -18.20 -23.40
CA ALA A 2 -10.92 -17.37 -22.87
C ALA A 2 -11.45 -15.95 -22.86
N ASN A 3 -12.15 -15.57 -21.78
CA ASN A 3 -12.68 -14.22 -21.63
C ASN A 3 -12.16 -13.63 -20.32
N GLY A 4 -11.21 -12.70 -20.46
CA GLY A 4 -11.13 -11.55 -19.56
C GLY A 4 -10.13 -11.61 -18.42
N PHE A 5 -8.87 -11.99 -18.67
CA PHE A 5 -7.77 -11.54 -17.79
C PHE A 5 -7.37 -10.12 -18.20
N PHE A 6 -8.29 -9.19 -17.98
CA PHE A 6 -8.12 -7.77 -18.27
C PHE A 6 -7.35 -7.12 -17.12
N ILE A 7 -6.04 -7.32 -17.06
CA ILE A 7 -5.17 -6.45 -16.27
C ILE A 7 -3.79 -6.31 -16.94
N TRP A 8 -3.80 -5.73 -18.14
CA TRP A 8 -2.68 -4.88 -18.54
C TRP A 8 -2.83 -3.59 -17.73
N TYR A 9 -2.30 -3.57 -16.51
CA TYR A 9 -1.99 -2.31 -15.84
C TYR A 9 -0.49 -2.24 -15.67
N ASN A 10 0.08 -1.37 -16.50
CA ASN A 10 1.45 -0.92 -16.52
C ASN A 10 1.80 -0.34 -15.14
N PHE A 11 2.13 -1.19 -14.18
CA PHE A 11 2.67 -0.79 -12.88
C PHE A 11 4.14 -0.44 -13.10
N GLY A 12 4.37 0.79 -13.56
CA GLY A 12 5.67 1.40 -13.41
C GLY A 12 6.10 1.21 -11.96
N MET A 13 7.26 0.58 -11.77
CA MET A 13 7.90 0.37 -10.48
C MET A 13 7.91 1.69 -9.72
N CYS A 14 6.95 1.87 -8.83
CA CYS A 14 6.91 2.99 -7.94
C CYS A 14 7.42 2.51 -6.58
N LEU A 15 8.42 3.24 -6.09
CA LEU A 15 9.08 3.05 -4.80
C LEU A 15 8.02 2.83 -3.70
N ALA A 16 8.29 1.88 -2.80
CA ALA A 16 7.33 1.38 -1.82
C ALA A 16 6.61 2.53 -1.09
N MET A 17 5.29 2.63 -1.29
CA MET A 17 4.50 3.79 -0.86
C MET A 17 3.92 3.53 0.53
N PRO A 18 4.05 4.48 1.48
CA PRO A 18 3.38 4.38 2.76
C PRO A 18 1.86 4.56 2.60
N SER A 19 1.13 3.57 3.09
CA SER A 19 -0.33 3.49 3.02
C SER A 19 -0.92 3.30 4.40
N LYS A 20 -2.11 3.84 4.64
CA LYS A 20 -2.87 3.63 5.88
C LYS A 20 -3.92 2.55 5.68
N ILE A 21 -4.01 1.60 6.62
CA ILE A 21 -5.07 0.58 6.61
C ILE A 21 -6.40 1.22 7.02
N ILE A 22 -7.41 1.11 6.15
CA ILE A 22 -8.76 1.60 6.41
C ILE A 22 -9.76 0.47 6.69
N LYS A 23 -9.48 -0.75 6.20
CA LYS A 23 -10.30 -1.95 6.44
C LYS A 23 -9.43 -3.21 6.32
N ILE A 24 -9.75 -4.25 7.08
CA ILE A 24 -9.10 -5.57 7.00
C ILE A 24 -10.18 -6.63 6.77
N GLU A 25 -9.94 -7.53 5.81
CA GLU A 25 -10.82 -8.62 5.41
C GLU A 25 -9.96 -9.89 5.19
N GLY A 26 -9.75 -10.66 6.25
CA GLY A 26 -8.86 -11.83 6.23
C GLY A 26 -7.42 -11.44 5.93
N ASP A 27 -6.82 -12.05 4.91
CA ASP A 27 -5.44 -11.79 4.47
C ASP A 27 -5.32 -10.56 3.54
N TRP A 28 -6.41 -9.85 3.29
CA TRP A 28 -6.44 -8.64 2.47
C TRP A 28 -6.82 -7.42 3.29
N ALA A 29 -6.19 -6.29 3.00
CA ALA A 29 -6.52 -5.01 3.58
C ALA A 29 -6.85 -4.00 2.48
N THR A 30 -7.86 -3.17 2.73
CA THR A 30 -8.06 -1.95 1.95
C THR A 30 -7.18 -0.86 2.55
N VAL A 31 -6.34 -0.27 1.71
CA VAL A 31 -5.35 0.73 2.12
C VAL A 31 -5.52 2.02 1.32
N GLN A 32 -5.23 3.14 1.96
CA GLN A 32 -5.26 4.46 1.35
C GLN A 32 -3.85 5.04 1.28
N SER A 33 -3.41 5.38 0.09
CA SER A 33 -2.12 6.05 -0.19
C SER A 33 -2.41 7.38 -0.85
N GLU A 34 -2.13 8.49 -0.17
CA GLU A 34 -2.47 9.85 -0.63
C GLU A 34 -3.92 9.96 -1.16
N LYS A 35 -4.11 9.95 -2.49
CA LYS A 35 -5.43 10.05 -3.16
C LYS A 35 -5.91 8.75 -3.80
N HIS A 36 -5.21 7.64 -3.61
CA HIS A 36 -5.53 6.34 -4.19
C HIS A 36 -5.92 5.32 -3.10
N ILE A 37 -6.98 4.57 -3.34
CA ILE A 37 -7.43 3.46 -2.49
C ILE A 37 -7.27 2.17 -3.29
N HIS A 38 -6.57 1.20 -2.72
CA HIS A 38 -6.35 -0.11 -3.34
C HIS A 38 -6.32 -1.21 -2.28
N LYS A 39 -6.22 -2.47 -2.73
CA LYS A 39 -6.11 -3.64 -1.85
C LYS A 39 -4.64 -4.03 -1.71
N ALA A 40 -4.24 -4.43 -0.51
CA ALA A 40 -2.92 -4.94 -0.22
C ALA A 40 -3.01 -6.27 0.53
N ASN A 41 -2.10 -7.19 0.22
CA ASN A 41 -2.02 -8.51 0.78
C ASN A 41 -1.16 -8.52 2.04
N LEU A 42 -1.71 -9.03 3.14
CA LEU A 42 -1.11 -9.08 4.47
C LEU A 42 -0.37 -10.40 4.77
N SER A 43 -0.27 -11.33 3.83
CA SER A 43 0.31 -12.67 4.05
C SER A 43 1.71 -12.65 4.67
N LEU A 44 2.49 -11.59 4.41
CA LEU A 44 3.86 -11.45 4.93
C LEU A 44 3.96 -10.71 6.26
N VAL A 45 2.92 -9.99 6.70
CA VAL A 45 2.97 -9.14 7.89
C VAL A 45 1.78 -9.43 8.79
N LYS A 46 2.08 -9.90 10.01
CA LYS A 46 1.08 -10.25 11.03
C LYS A 46 0.88 -9.11 12.03
N GLY A 47 -0.27 -9.12 12.71
CA GLY A 47 -0.53 -8.21 13.84
C GLY A 47 -0.83 -6.76 13.43
N VAL A 48 -1.19 -6.52 12.17
CA VAL A 48 -1.65 -5.21 11.70
C VAL A 48 -3.11 -4.96 12.10
N LYS A 49 -3.45 -3.69 12.28
CA LYS A 49 -4.78 -3.24 12.66
C LYS A 49 -5.22 -2.06 11.78
N VAL A 50 -6.53 -1.83 11.72
CA VAL A 50 -7.08 -0.62 11.10
C VAL A 50 -6.46 0.61 11.77
N GLY A 51 -5.97 1.55 10.96
CA GLY A 51 -5.25 2.73 11.41
C GLY A 51 -3.72 2.62 11.38
N ASP A 52 -3.17 1.42 11.23
CA ASP A 52 -1.73 1.23 11.06
C ASP A 52 -1.25 1.76 9.70
N TYR A 53 0.01 2.19 9.69
CA TYR A 53 0.73 2.56 8.48
C TYR A 53 1.62 1.41 8.04
N ILE A 54 1.59 1.13 6.74
CA ILE A 54 2.32 0.02 6.13
C ILE A 54 3.01 0.49 4.85
N ILE A 55 4.05 -0.23 4.46
CA ILE A 55 4.74 -0.04 3.19
C ILE A 55 4.24 -1.10 2.20
N VAL A 56 3.73 -0.65 1.05
CA VAL A 56 3.17 -1.52 0.01
C VAL A 56 4.02 -1.48 -1.25
N HIS A 57 4.27 -2.63 -1.85
CA HIS A 57 4.90 -2.77 -3.16
C HIS A 57 4.16 -3.83 -3.99
N ALA A 58 3.64 -3.44 -5.17
CA ALA A 58 2.91 -4.33 -6.08
C ALA A 58 1.83 -5.17 -5.36
N ASP A 59 0.99 -4.51 -4.56
CA ASP A 59 -0.08 -5.08 -3.73
C ASP A 59 0.37 -5.99 -2.57
N LEU A 60 1.67 -6.04 -2.26
CA LEU A 60 2.21 -6.79 -1.14
C LEU A 60 2.66 -5.87 -0.01
N VAL A 61 2.23 -6.19 1.21
CA VAL A 61 2.69 -5.46 2.40
C VAL A 61 4.05 -5.98 2.83
N LEU A 62 5.05 -5.10 2.84
CA LEU A 62 6.42 -5.46 3.20
C LEU A 62 6.68 -5.30 4.69
N ASN A 63 6.24 -4.18 5.28
CA ASN A 63 6.44 -3.92 6.69
C ASN A 63 5.43 -2.93 7.27
N LYS A 64 5.20 -3.03 8.58
CA LYS A 64 4.48 -2.02 9.36
C LYS A 64 5.45 -0.92 9.79
N ILE A 65 5.05 0.33 9.64
CA ILE A 65 5.81 1.51 10.06
C ILE A 65 4.98 2.35 11.03
N ASN A 66 5.66 3.19 11.80
CA ASN A 66 4.96 4.15 12.65
C ASN A 66 4.48 5.36 11.83
N LYS A 67 3.53 6.11 12.37
CA LYS A 67 2.94 7.29 11.71
C LYS A 67 3.98 8.37 11.41
N GLN A 68 4.92 8.63 12.32
CA GLN A 68 5.92 9.69 12.16
C GLN A 68 6.87 9.39 10.98
N GLU A 69 7.25 8.13 10.83
CA GLU A 69 8.09 7.64 9.74
C GLU A 69 7.36 7.70 8.40
N ALA A 70 6.09 7.26 8.37
CA ALA A 70 5.23 7.41 7.19
C ALA A 70 5.15 8.89 6.74
N GLU A 71 4.95 9.82 7.68
CA GLU A 71 4.90 11.26 7.40
C GLU A 71 6.24 11.81 6.90
N LYS A 72 7.37 11.35 7.44
CA LYS A 72 8.71 11.74 6.96
C LYS A 72 8.91 11.29 5.50
N ILE A 73 8.58 10.03 5.20
CA ILE A 73 8.70 9.46 3.85
C ILE A 73 7.80 10.23 2.87
N LEU A 74 6.53 10.46 3.23
CA LEU A 74 5.60 11.24 2.39
C LEU A 74 6.10 12.68 2.14
N LYS A 75 6.68 13.33 3.15
CA LYS A 75 7.29 14.66 2.99
C LYS A 75 8.50 14.64 2.05
N MET A 76 9.33 13.59 2.11
CA MET A 76 10.47 13.44 1.21
C MET A 76 10.02 13.19 -0.23
N ILE A 77 9.05 12.29 -0.45
CA ILE A 77 8.47 12.01 -1.77
C ILE A 77 7.91 13.30 -2.38
N LYS A 78 7.16 14.09 -1.61
CA LYS A 78 6.63 15.39 -2.06
C LYS A 78 7.70 16.43 -2.42
N LYS A 79 8.89 16.36 -1.81
CA LYS A 79 10.00 17.26 -2.15
C LYS A 79 10.70 16.87 -3.45
N ILE A 80 10.80 15.57 -3.73
CA ILE A 80 11.46 15.04 -4.94
C ILE A 80 10.56 15.22 -6.17
N ASN A 81 9.25 15.06 -6.00
CA ASN A 81 8.27 15.14 -7.09
C ASN A 81 7.81 16.59 -7.38
N LYS A 82 8.69 17.57 -7.15
CA LYS A 82 8.46 19.00 -7.32
C LYS A 82 9.46 19.55 -8.34
#